data_AF-X0UKB1-F1
#
_entry.id   AF-X0UKB1-F1
#
_cell.length_a   1.000
_cell.length_b   1.000
_cell.length_c   1.000
_cell.angle_alpha   90.00
_cell.angle_beta   90.00
_cell.angle_gamma   90.00
#
_symmetry.space_group_name_H-M   'P 1'
#
loop_
_entity.id
_entity.type
_entity.pdbx_description
1 polymer ?
#
loop_
_entity_poly.entity_id
_entity_poly.type
_entity_poly.pdbx_seq_one_letter_code
_entity_poly.pdbx_strand_id
1 'polypeptide(L)'
;MITHLAVTGSADLVSGLVLVSVVIDIERIGDYTKNIFDLARNHPARLTAGSAEEELRRIEATVTQQFRDMITAFKTSDEKQARKIMAEYKEEVSAACDNITHGVVNGEIQDLGTSEGTAVALYARYLKRIAAHSRNIITSVVNPFDRIGYPYNEAQQ
;
A
#
# COMPACT_ATOMS: atom_id res chain seq x y z
N MET A 1 2.40 8.77 -30.45
CA MET A 1 2.59 7.57 -29.61
C MET A 1 1.33 6.69 -29.63
N ILE A 2 0.14 7.24 -29.38
CA ILE A 2 -1.15 6.54 -29.53
C ILE A 2 -1.40 6.02 -30.96
N THR A 3 -0.94 6.72 -31.99
CA THR A 3 -1.10 6.31 -33.40
C THR A 3 -0.25 5.11 -33.82
N HIS A 4 0.86 4.82 -33.14
CA HIS A 4 1.69 3.65 -33.43
C HIS A 4 1.25 2.41 -32.64
N LEU A 5 0.37 2.61 -31.64
CA LEU A 5 -0.18 1.59 -30.73
C LEU A 5 -1.50 0.98 -31.22
N ALA A 6 -2.18 1.62 -32.18
CA ALA A 6 -3.42 1.12 -32.77
C ALA A 6 -3.21 -0.02 -33.78
N VAL A 7 -1.96 -0.32 -34.14
CA VAL A 7 -1.59 -1.29 -35.19
C VAL A 7 -1.39 -2.71 -34.61
N THR A 8 -1.16 -2.84 -33.31
CA THR A 8 -1.15 -4.11 -32.57
C THR A 8 -2.54 -4.32 -31.96
N GLY A 9 -3.12 -5.52 -32.06
CA GLY A 9 -4.50 -5.79 -31.67
C GLY A 9 -4.89 -5.26 -30.29
N SER A 10 -6.17 -4.88 -30.11
CA SER A 10 -6.69 -4.20 -28.91
C SER A 10 -6.40 -4.89 -27.58
N ALA A 11 -6.22 -6.22 -27.57
CA ALA A 11 -5.89 -7.00 -26.38
C ALA A 11 -4.45 -6.79 -25.86
N ASP A 12 -3.48 -6.62 -26.76
CA ASP A 12 -2.08 -6.39 -26.40
C ASP A 12 -1.88 -4.99 -25.79
N LEU A 13 -2.70 -4.03 -26.24
CA LEU A 13 -2.72 -2.67 -25.71
C LEU A 13 -3.14 -2.64 -24.24
N VAL A 14 -4.26 -3.29 -23.91
CA VAL A 14 -4.81 -3.31 -22.55
C VAL A 14 -3.83 -3.98 -21.59
N SER A 15 -3.25 -5.11 -21.99
CA SER A 15 -2.24 -5.82 -21.20
C SER A 15 -0.98 -4.97 -20.94
N GLY A 16 -0.52 -4.21 -21.94
CA GLY A 16 0.60 -3.29 -21.80
C GLY A 16 0.31 -2.14 -20.82
N LEU A 17 -0.91 -1.58 -20.85
CA LEU A 17 -1.32 -0.52 -19.93
C LEU A 17 -1.43 -1.02 -18.48
N VAL A 18 -1.97 -2.23 -18.26
CA VAL A 18 -2.01 -2.88 -16.94
C VAL A 18 -0.59 -3.08 -16.39
N LEU A 19 0.35 -3.56 -17.21
CA LEU A 19 1.73 -3.76 -16.78
C LEU A 19 2.39 -2.43 -16.38
N VAL A 20 2.15 -1.35 -17.13
CA VAL A 20 2.66 -0.02 -16.80
C VAL A 20 2.10 0.47 -15.46
N SER A 21 0.81 0.30 -15.19
CA SER A 21 0.24 0.70 -13.88
C SER A 21 0.86 -0.09 -12.73
N VAL A 22 1.08 -1.39 -12.90
CA VAL A 22 1.75 -2.23 -11.88
C VAL A 22 3.17 -1.76 -11.62
N VAL A 23 3.95 -1.46 -12.67
CA VAL A 23 5.32 -0.96 -12.52
C VAL A 23 5.36 0.36 -11.74
N ILE A 24 4.40 1.25 -11.98
CA ILE A 24 4.27 2.51 -11.22
C ILE A 24 3.99 2.23 -9.74
N ASP A 25 3.06 1.33 -9.41
CA ASP A 25 2.78 0.99 -8.01
C ASP A 25 4.00 0.32 -7.32
N ILE A 26 4.75 -0.52 -8.03
CA ILE A 26 6.01 -1.12 -7.50
C ILE A 26 7.06 -0.04 -7.22
N GLU A 27 7.24 0.91 -8.15
CA GLU A 27 8.16 2.04 -7.96
C GLU A 27 7.81 2.82 -6.68
N ARG A 28 6.53 3.11 -6.47
CA ARG A 28 6.05 3.80 -5.27
C ARG A 28 6.30 3.01 -3.99
N ILE A 29 6.06 1.69 -3.98
CA ILE A 29 6.40 0.85 -2.83
C ILE A 29 7.91 0.93 -2.52
N GLY A 30 8.75 0.91 -3.55
CA GLY A 30 10.19 1.08 -3.42
C GLY A 30 10.58 2.44 -2.81
N ASP A 31 9.96 3.52 -3.27
CA ASP A 31 10.20 4.88 -2.76
C ASP A 31 9.84 5.01 -1.28
N TYR A 32 8.66 4.53 -0.86
CA TYR A 32 8.27 4.55 0.55
C TYR A 32 9.15 3.65 1.41
N THR A 33 9.59 2.50 0.88
CA THR A 33 10.57 1.63 1.57
C THR A 33 11.89 2.36 1.79
N LYS A 34 12.36 3.10 0.78
CA LYS A 34 13.53 3.97 0.91
C LYS A 34 13.30 5.07 1.95
N ASN A 35 12.12 5.70 1.98
CA ASN A 35 11.80 6.70 3.01
C ASN A 35 11.85 6.10 4.43
N ILE A 36 11.39 4.86 4.63
CA ILE A 36 11.50 4.15 5.91
C ILE A 36 12.97 3.91 6.25
N PHE A 37 13.79 3.46 5.29
CA PHE A 37 15.23 3.29 5.49
C PHE A 37 15.92 4.60 5.86
N ASP A 38 15.63 5.69 5.14
CA ASP A 38 16.19 7.01 5.42
C ASP A 38 15.74 7.51 6.80
N LEU A 39 14.49 7.28 7.19
CA LEU A 39 13.99 7.61 8.53
C LEU A 39 14.76 6.85 9.62
N ALA A 40 14.94 5.54 9.45
CA ALA A 40 15.70 4.70 10.37
C ALA A 40 17.17 5.12 10.49
N ARG A 41 17.78 5.57 9.38
CA ARG A 41 19.17 6.06 9.36
C ARG A 41 19.35 7.40 10.08
N ASN A 42 18.34 8.27 10.00
CA ASN A 42 18.40 9.61 10.60
C ASN A 42 17.92 9.63 12.06
N HIS A 43 17.24 8.58 12.54
CA HIS A 43 16.81 8.49 13.93
C HIS A 43 17.98 8.01 14.82
N PRO A 44 18.35 8.73 15.89
CA PRO A 44 19.58 8.48 16.65
C PRO A 44 19.57 7.18 17.47
N ALA A 45 18.39 6.60 17.68
CA ALA A 45 18.18 5.39 18.47
C ALA A 45 17.07 4.53 17.87
N ARG A 46 16.72 3.42 18.52
CA ARG A 46 15.52 2.66 18.15
C ARG A 46 14.29 3.55 18.28
N LEU A 47 13.43 3.56 17.26
CA LEU A 47 12.15 4.27 17.31
C LEU A 47 11.24 3.62 18.36
N THR A 48 10.66 4.45 19.22
CA THR A 48 9.62 4.07 20.20
C THR A 48 8.37 4.87 19.90
N ALA A 49 7.22 4.20 19.80
CA ALA A 49 5.95 4.82 19.47
C ALA A 49 5.01 5.02 20.67
N GLY A 50 5.53 4.86 21.89
CA GLY A 50 4.79 5.16 23.12
C GLY A 50 3.47 4.40 23.17
N SER A 51 2.39 5.11 23.46
CA SER A 51 1.02 4.59 23.50
C SER A 51 0.52 4.03 22.15
N ALA A 52 1.14 4.40 21.03
CA ALA A 52 0.83 3.87 19.69
C ALA A 52 1.64 2.61 19.31
N GLU A 53 2.57 2.15 20.15
CA GLU A 53 3.50 1.06 19.82
C GLU A 53 2.81 -0.25 19.42
N GLU A 54 1.78 -0.65 20.15
CA GLU A 54 1.07 -1.90 19.88
C GLU A 54 0.31 -1.83 18.55
N GLU A 55 -0.38 -0.71 18.30
CA GLU A 55 -1.13 -0.47 17.08
C GLU A 55 -0.20 -0.38 15.86
N LEU A 56 0.92 0.33 16.00
CA LEU A 56 1.92 0.47 14.95
C LEU A 56 2.55 -0.88 14.57
N ARG A 57 2.81 -1.75 15.56
CA ARG A 57 3.29 -3.12 15.32
C ARG A 57 2.25 -3.98 14.60
N ARG A 58 0.97 -3.86 14.98
CA ARG A 58 -0.13 -4.53 14.27
C ARG A 58 -0.20 -4.09 12.81
N ILE A 59 -0.11 -2.79 12.57
CA ILE A 59 -0.07 -2.22 11.21
C ILE A 59 1.11 -2.79 10.44
N GLU A 60 2.34 -2.74 10.97
CA GLU A 60 3.54 -3.25 10.29
C GLU A 60 3.41 -4.73 9.92
N ALA A 61 2.95 -5.57 10.85
CA ALA A 61 2.73 -6.99 10.60
C ALA A 61 1.68 -7.21 9.52
N THR A 62 0.58 -6.45 9.56
CA THR A 62 -0.49 -6.53 8.57
C THR A 62 0.04 -6.12 7.20
N VAL A 63 0.61 -4.93 7.05
CA VAL A 63 1.16 -4.43 5.77
C VAL A 63 2.20 -5.40 5.19
N THR A 64 3.05 -5.99 6.03
CA THR A 64 4.01 -7.01 5.60
C THR A 64 3.33 -8.26 5.04
N GLN A 65 2.27 -8.74 5.69
CA GLN A 65 1.50 -9.88 5.22
C GLN A 65 0.78 -9.54 3.90
N GLN A 66 0.12 -8.38 3.84
CA GLN A 66 -0.56 -7.89 2.64
C GLN A 66 0.38 -7.79 1.43
N PHE A 67 1.62 -7.35 1.64
CA PHE A 67 2.65 -7.29 0.59
C PHE A 67 3.07 -8.68 0.11
N ARG A 68 3.22 -9.66 1.01
CA ARG A 68 3.54 -11.06 0.66
C ARG A 68 2.41 -11.73 -0.12
N ASP A 69 1.18 -11.50 0.31
CA ASP A 69 -0.01 -12.00 -0.37
C ASP A 69 -0.15 -11.38 -1.76
N MET A 70 0.16 -10.09 -1.89
CA MET A 70 0.24 -9.41 -3.19
C MET A 70 1.24 -10.07 -4.14
N ILE A 71 2.46 -10.33 -3.68
CA ILE A 71 3.48 -11.00 -4.50
C ILE A 71 2.98 -12.37 -4.96
N THR A 72 2.34 -13.12 -4.08
CA THR A 72 1.87 -14.48 -4.37
C THR A 72 0.77 -14.44 -5.42
N ALA A 73 -0.31 -13.69 -5.17
CA ALA A 73 -1.46 -13.62 -6.07
C ALA A 73 -1.11 -13.01 -7.43
N PHE A 74 -0.23 -12.01 -7.48
CA PHE A 74 0.21 -11.41 -8.74
C PHE A 74 1.03 -12.40 -9.58
N LYS A 75 2.00 -13.11 -8.98
CA LYS A 75 2.86 -14.07 -9.69
C LYS A 75 2.10 -15.27 -10.22
N THR A 76 1.09 -15.75 -9.49
CA THR A 76 0.28 -16.90 -9.90
C THR A 76 -0.88 -16.52 -10.80
N SER A 77 -1.18 -15.22 -10.95
CA SER A 77 -2.40 -14.72 -11.59
C SER A 77 -3.66 -15.40 -11.01
N ASP A 78 -3.64 -15.73 -9.71
CA ASP A 78 -4.75 -16.41 -9.04
C ASP A 78 -5.84 -15.39 -8.67
N GLU A 79 -6.82 -15.25 -9.56
CA GLU A 79 -7.96 -14.36 -9.36
C GLU A 79 -8.74 -14.69 -8.08
N LYS A 80 -8.86 -15.97 -7.71
CA LYS A 80 -9.61 -16.38 -6.52
C LYS A 80 -8.89 -15.91 -5.26
N GLN A 81 -7.57 -16.09 -5.23
CA GLN A 81 -6.73 -15.58 -4.14
C GLN A 81 -6.77 -14.06 -4.10
N ALA A 82 -6.67 -13.37 -5.24
CA ALA A 82 -6.75 -11.91 -5.32
C ALA A 82 -8.11 -11.37 -4.82
N ARG A 83 -9.23 -11.99 -5.21
CA ARG A 83 -10.58 -11.64 -4.70
C ARG A 83 -10.68 -11.84 -3.19
N LYS A 84 -10.13 -12.94 -2.67
CA LYS A 84 -10.08 -13.21 -1.22
C LYS A 84 -9.27 -12.13 -0.50
N ILE A 85 -8.07 -11.81 -0.99
CA ILE A 85 -7.21 -10.75 -0.42
C ILE A 85 -7.95 -9.41 -0.44
N MET A 86 -8.66 -9.08 -1.53
CA MET A 86 -9.44 -7.84 -1.61
C MET A 86 -10.61 -7.79 -0.62
N ALA A 87 -11.27 -8.93 -0.35
CA ALA A 87 -12.33 -9.01 0.66
C ALA A 87 -11.78 -8.92 2.09
N GLU A 88 -10.57 -9.44 2.32
CA GLU A 88 -9.87 -9.39 3.61
C GLU A 88 -9.16 -8.06 3.88
N TYR A 89 -8.87 -7.28 2.83
CA TYR A 89 -8.42 -5.89 2.95
C TYR A 89 -9.54 -5.02 3.51
N LYS A 90 -9.63 -5.01 4.82
CA LYS A 90 -10.45 -4.06 5.54
C LYS A 90 -9.79 -2.67 5.50
N GLU A 91 -10.61 -1.64 5.43
CA GLU A 91 -10.15 -0.24 5.57
C GLU A 91 -9.45 0.05 6.92
N GLU A 92 -9.45 -0.93 7.83
CA GLU A 92 -8.82 -0.92 9.15
C GLU A 92 -7.36 -0.43 9.13
N VAL A 93 -6.52 -0.86 8.17
CA VAL A 93 -5.10 -0.41 8.13
C VAL A 93 -4.99 1.08 7.81
N SER A 94 -5.77 1.57 6.85
CA SER A 94 -5.76 2.99 6.48
C SER A 94 -6.23 3.84 7.65
N ALA A 95 -7.35 3.46 8.26
CA ALA A 95 -7.93 4.15 9.41
C ALA A 95 -6.99 4.12 10.62
N ALA A 96 -6.36 2.98 10.92
CA ALA A 96 -5.41 2.85 12.03
C ALA A 96 -4.17 3.75 11.84
N CYS A 97 -3.62 3.81 10.63
CA CYS A 97 -2.53 4.73 10.31
C CYS A 97 -2.97 6.20 10.46
N ASP A 98 -4.17 6.54 9.99
CA ASP A 98 -4.72 7.89 10.12
C ASP A 98 -4.91 8.26 11.59
N ASN A 99 -5.45 7.36 12.41
CA ASN A 99 -5.61 7.56 13.85
C ASN A 99 -4.27 7.84 14.54
N ILE A 100 -3.20 7.10 14.23
CA ILE A 100 -1.86 7.39 14.75
C ILE A 100 -1.39 8.77 14.31
N THR A 101 -1.49 9.09 13.02
CA THR A 101 -1.00 10.37 12.50
C THR A 101 -1.77 11.57 13.05
N HIS A 102 -3.09 11.48 13.12
CA HIS A 102 -3.95 12.52 13.68
C HIS A 102 -3.76 12.63 15.18
N GLY A 103 -3.62 11.52 15.90
CA GLY A 103 -3.37 11.52 17.35
C GLY A 103 -2.05 12.21 17.71
N VAL A 104 -1.00 12.03 16.90
CA VAL A 104 0.25 12.79 17.06
C VAL A 104 0.03 14.28 16.78
N VAL A 105 -0.62 14.62 15.66
CA VAL A 105 -0.83 16.02 15.23
C VAL A 105 -1.71 16.80 16.21
N ASN A 106 -2.75 16.16 16.75
CA ASN A 106 -3.71 16.77 17.67
C ASN A 106 -3.21 16.80 19.12
N GLY A 107 -2.05 16.19 19.41
CA GLY A 107 -1.52 16.09 20.78
C GLY A 107 -2.29 15.13 21.69
N GLU A 108 -2.95 14.12 21.11
CA GLU A 108 -3.60 13.03 21.84
C GLU A 108 -2.57 12.00 22.33
N ILE A 109 -1.50 11.79 21.54
CA ILE A 109 -0.35 10.95 21.91
C ILE A 109 0.72 11.85 22.53
N GLN A 110 0.71 11.95 23.86
CA GLN A 110 1.54 12.93 24.61
C GLN A 110 2.83 12.33 25.17
N ASP A 111 2.99 11.00 25.10
CA ASP A 111 4.16 10.29 25.59
C ASP A 111 5.29 10.17 24.56
N LEU A 112 5.23 10.97 23.50
CA LEU A 112 6.25 11.10 22.46
C LEU A 112 6.88 12.50 22.51
N GLY A 113 8.22 12.56 22.47
CA GLY A 113 8.91 13.79 22.15
C GLY A 113 8.66 14.23 20.70
N THR A 114 9.03 15.45 20.36
CA THR A 114 8.80 16.00 19.01
C THR A 114 9.45 15.16 17.90
N SER A 115 10.66 14.65 18.16
CA SER A 115 11.40 13.81 17.20
C SER A 115 10.71 12.46 17.02
N GLU A 116 10.34 11.79 18.12
CA GLU A 116 9.65 10.51 18.06
C GLU A 116 8.28 10.64 17.41
N GLY A 117 7.49 11.64 17.80
CA GLY A 117 6.18 11.91 17.19
C GLY A 117 6.28 12.11 15.67
N THR A 118 7.27 12.89 15.23
CA THR A 118 7.53 13.09 13.79
C THR A 118 7.86 11.77 13.10
N ALA A 119 8.76 10.96 13.67
CA ALA A 119 9.16 9.70 13.09
C ALA A 119 8.01 8.67 13.07
N VAL A 120 7.22 8.57 14.14
CA VAL A 120 6.04 7.70 14.22
C VAL A 120 5.00 8.06 13.18
N ALA A 121 4.67 9.35 13.05
CA ALA A 121 3.69 9.81 12.06
C ALA A 121 4.16 9.55 10.62
N LEU A 122 5.44 9.80 10.31
CA LEU A 122 6.01 9.50 9.00
C LEU A 122 6.02 7.99 8.71
N TYR A 123 6.41 7.18 9.70
CA TYR A 123 6.46 5.73 9.54
C TYR A 123 5.06 5.13 9.29
N ALA A 124 4.06 5.50 10.10
CA ALA A 124 2.66 5.11 9.89
C ALA A 124 2.16 5.53 8.49
N ARG A 125 2.51 6.75 8.05
CA ARG A 125 2.15 7.23 6.71
C ARG A 125 2.79 6.39 5.60
N TYR A 126 4.07 6.03 5.72
CA TYR A 126 4.75 5.22 4.71
C TYR A 126 4.17 3.79 4.65
N LEU A 127 3.87 3.18 5.79
CA LEU A 127 3.18 1.88 5.86
C LEU A 127 1.81 1.94 5.17
N LYS A 128 0.99 2.96 5.45
CA LYS A 128 -0.30 3.17 4.77
C LYS A 128 -0.15 3.24 3.25
N ARG A 129 0.89 3.93 2.76
CA ARG A 129 1.14 4.07 1.33
C ARG A 129 1.56 2.76 0.68
N ILE A 130 2.46 2.00 1.33
CA ILE A 130 2.86 0.67 0.87
C ILE A 130 1.64 -0.27 0.78
N ALA A 131 0.78 -0.26 1.79
CA ALA A 131 -0.46 -1.04 1.80
C ALA A 131 -1.38 -0.66 0.62
N ALA A 132 -1.59 0.64 0.39
CA ALA A 132 -2.44 1.14 -0.68
C ALA A 132 -1.94 0.74 -2.08
N HIS A 133 -0.64 0.88 -2.35
CA HIS A 133 -0.05 0.48 -3.63
C HIS A 133 -0.04 -1.05 -3.81
N SER A 134 0.19 -1.81 -2.74
CA SER A 134 0.07 -3.28 -2.77
C SER A 134 -1.35 -3.70 -3.16
N ARG A 135 -2.37 -3.00 -2.63
CA ARG A 135 -3.76 -3.24 -3.02
C ARG A 135 -4.04 -2.91 -4.47
N ASN A 136 -3.52 -1.80 -4.99
CA ASN A 136 -3.71 -1.44 -6.40
C ASN A 136 -3.19 -2.55 -7.33
N ILE A 137 -2.02 -3.13 -7.04
CA ILE A 137 -1.46 -4.26 -7.79
C ILE A 137 -2.39 -5.49 -7.70
N ILE A 138 -2.94 -5.80 -6.53
CA ILE A 138 -3.91 -6.89 -6.41
C ILE A 138 -5.16 -6.65 -7.26
N THR A 139 -5.67 -5.41 -7.28
CA THR A 139 -6.86 -5.10 -8.08
C THR A 139 -6.63 -5.29 -9.57
N SER A 140 -5.39 -5.12 -10.06
CA SER A 140 -5.06 -5.34 -11.47
C SER A 140 -5.10 -6.81 -11.89
N VAL A 141 -5.19 -7.74 -10.94
CA VAL A 141 -5.37 -9.17 -11.21
C VAL A 141 -6.83 -9.51 -11.54
N VAL A 142 -7.79 -8.76 -10.97
CA VAL A 142 -9.22 -9.14 -11.00
C VAL A 142 -10.14 -8.10 -11.65
N ASN A 143 -9.68 -6.86 -11.77
CA ASN A 143 -10.43 -5.76 -12.36
C ASN A 143 -9.98 -5.46 -13.79
N PRO A 144 -10.88 -4.95 -14.65
CA PRO A 144 -10.47 -4.34 -15.91
C PRO A 144 -9.61 -3.09 -15.66
N PHE A 145 -8.85 -2.69 -16.70
CA PHE A 145 -7.85 -1.62 -16.60
C PHE A 145 -8.39 -0.31 -16.01
N ASP A 146 -9.58 0.13 -16.42
CA ASP A 146 -10.23 1.35 -15.96
C ASP A 146 -10.69 1.30 -14.49
N ARG A 147 -10.63 0.12 -13.86
CA ARG A 147 -11.05 -0.15 -12.48
C ARG A 147 -9.87 -0.58 -11.58
N ILE A 148 -8.63 -0.48 -12.04
CA ILE A 148 -7.45 -0.68 -11.19
C ILE A 148 -7.47 0.38 -10.07
N GLY A 149 -7.26 -0.07 -8.83
CA GLY A 149 -7.30 0.71 -7.59
C GLY A 149 -8.67 0.77 -6.91
N TYR A 150 -9.72 0.23 -7.55
CA TYR A 150 -11.09 0.21 -6.98
C TYR A 150 -11.44 -1.15 -6.35
N PRO A 151 -12.37 -1.18 -5.37
CA PRO A 151 -12.91 -2.43 -4.85
C PRO A 151 -13.48 -3.31 -5.96
N TYR A 152 -13.38 -4.61 -5.78
CA TYR A 152 -13.94 -5.60 -6.70
C TYR A 152 -15.47 -5.62 -6.56
N ASN A 153 -16.19 -5.65 -7.69
CA ASN A 153 -17.65 -5.76 -7.71
C ASN A 153 -18.08 -6.73 -8.81
N GLU A 154 -18.65 -7.88 -8.43
CA GLU A 154 -19.15 -8.90 -9.36
C GLU A 154 -20.26 -8.39 -10.28
N ALA A 155 -21.05 -7.40 -9.84
CA ALA A 155 -22.19 -6.88 -10.60
C ALA A 155 -21.79 -5.96 -11.77
N GLN A 156 -20.50 -5.73 -12.00
CA GLN A 156 -19.96 -4.80 -13.00
C GLN A 156 -19.04 -5.46 -14.03
N GLN A 157 -19.03 -6.81 -14.08
CA GLN A 157 -18.34 -7.59 -15.11
C GLN A 157 -19.30 -8.01 -16.23
#